data_AF-A0A2K2VFN4-F1
#
_entry.id   AF-A0A2K2VFN4-F1
#
_cell.length_a   1.000
_cell.length_b   1.000
_cell.length_c   1.000
_cell.angle_alpha   90.00
_cell.angle_beta   90.00
_cell.angle_gamma   90.00
#
_symmetry.space_group_name_H-M   'P 1'
#
loop_
_entity.id
_entity.type
_entity.pdbx_description
1 polymer ?
#
loop_
_entity_poly.entity_id
_entity_poly.type
_entity_poly.pdbx_seq_one_letter_code
_entity_poly.pdbx_strand_id
1 'polypeptide(L)'
;MRKDGSPLMCPMQRERALWSFILPDYSEGSGEGEPVSKSRIIGGPSPPSVFVGRYGYPLVRIGPSVPPVEGDTTLFDLPEAWSNRKIEEVLSFRLSMITGEKTMSIKSMSDRFVEEVRLLALSSKPTDVEMILKKPPMPSLRLSELEPPQGPRSQLIQMKLVGNPSIERPVEKVYEDTDMRALEAIAYLYTSNIPVSRIQRILSVGGVGLKRQRKIVPTRWSITAVDSSLSRLLLKEVKGYETLD
;
A
#
# COMPACT_ATOMS: atom_id res chain seq x y z
N MET A 1 27.21 4.84 -36.33
CA MET A 1 27.48 4.47 -34.91
C MET A 1 26.21 4.70 -34.11
N ARG A 2 25.56 3.61 -33.68
CA ARG A 2 24.62 3.46 -32.55
C ARG A 2 24.01 2.06 -32.67
N LYS A 3 24.49 1.14 -31.86
CA LYS A 3 23.89 -0.18 -31.60
C LYS A 3 23.81 -0.30 -30.09
N ASP A 4 22.65 -0.03 -29.51
CA ASP A 4 22.33 -0.45 -28.15
C ASP A 4 20.90 -1.00 -28.18
N GLY A 5 20.80 -2.26 -28.61
CA GLY A 5 19.58 -3.05 -28.49
C GLY A 5 19.72 -3.92 -27.24
N SER A 6 19.19 -3.44 -26.12
CA SER A 6 18.91 -4.29 -24.96
C SER A 6 17.70 -5.18 -25.31
N PRO A 7 17.79 -6.52 -25.17
CA PRO A 7 16.70 -7.39 -25.57
C PRO A 7 15.53 -7.25 -24.58
N LEU A 8 14.35 -6.94 -25.10
CA LEU A 8 13.10 -7.03 -24.36
C LEU A 8 12.91 -8.48 -23.89
N MET A 9 13.08 -8.73 -22.59
CA MET A 9 12.83 -10.04 -21.97
C MET A 9 11.38 -10.47 -22.17
N CYS A 10 11.21 -11.72 -22.60
CA CYS A 10 9.91 -12.35 -22.85
C CYS A 10 9.05 -12.41 -21.56
N PRO A 11 7.73 -12.14 -21.59
CA PRO A 11 6.85 -12.16 -20.41
C PRO A 11 6.94 -13.45 -19.58
N MET A 12 7.13 -14.61 -20.24
CA MET A 12 7.24 -15.92 -19.60
C MET A 12 8.56 -16.11 -18.80
N GLN A 13 9.61 -15.37 -19.15
CA GLN A 13 10.87 -15.34 -18.38
C GLN A 13 10.77 -14.43 -17.15
N ARG A 14 9.91 -13.40 -17.19
CA ARG A 14 9.61 -12.53 -16.03
C ARG A 14 8.80 -13.27 -14.97
N GLU A 15 7.84 -14.10 -15.37
CA GLU A 15 7.10 -14.96 -14.45
C GLU A 15 8.01 -15.98 -13.75
N ARG A 16 8.89 -16.70 -14.49
CA ARG A 16 9.83 -17.63 -13.86
C ARG A 16 10.78 -16.95 -12.86
N ALA A 17 11.27 -15.76 -13.20
CA ALA A 17 12.05 -14.96 -12.27
C ALA A 17 11.24 -14.62 -11.01
N LEU A 18 10.03 -14.06 -11.17
CA LEU A 18 9.11 -13.73 -10.07
C LEU A 18 8.75 -14.94 -9.19
N TRP A 19 8.54 -16.12 -9.77
CA TRP A 19 8.26 -17.34 -9.01
C TRP A 19 9.49 -17.86 -8.25
N SER A 20 10.68 -17.80 -8.86
CA SER A 20 11.94 -18.10 -8.15
C SER A 20 12.26 -17.08 -7.03
N PHE A 21 11.72 -15.86 -7.13
CA PHE A 21 11.80 -14.83 -6.08
C PHE A 21 10.84 -15.08 -4.89
N ILE A 22 9.71 -15.76 -5.11
CA ILE A 22 8.64 -15.94 -4.09
C ILE A 22 8.78 -17.27 -3.33
N LEU A 23 9.25 -18.33 -4.01
CA LEU A 23 9.44 -19.66 -3.42
C LEU A 23 10.85 -20.17 -3.74
N PRO A 24 11.90 -19.70 -3.04
CA PRO A 24 13.16 -20.44 -3.06
C PRO A 24 12.89 -21.77 -2.35
N ASP A 25 13.20 -22.88 -3.01
CA ASP A 25 12.91 -24.26 -2.59
C ASP A 25 12.72 -24.43 -1.08
N TYR A 26 11.50 -24.83 -0.67
CA TYR A 26 11.19 -25.12 0.72
C TYR A 26 11.84 -26.46 1.11
N SER A 27 13.17 -26.46 1.27
CA SER A 27 13.91 -27.52 1.94
C SER A 27 13.92 -27.22 3.43
N GLU A 28 13.40 -28.14 4.24
CA GLU A 28 13.62 -28.14 5.69
C GLU A 28 15.12 -28.18 5.97
N GLY A 29 15.70 -27.00 6.19
CA GLY A 29 17.13 -26.84 6.39
C GLY A 29 17.41 -25.44 6.90
N SER A 30 18.14 -25.35 8.00
CA SER A 30 18.72 -24.12 8.52
C SER A 30 19.58 -23.44 7.44
N GLY A 31 19.01 -22.48 6.72
CA GLY A 31 19.67 -21.81 5.60
C GLY A 31 19.33 -20.34 5.57
N GLU A 32 20.34 -19.48 5.69
CA GLU A 32 20.24 -18.07 5.34
C GLU A 32 19.89 -17.99 3.84
N GLY A 33 18.62 -17.80 3.51
CA GLY A 33 18.17 -17.64 2.13
C GLY A 33 18.78 -16.41 1.46
N GLU A 34 18.95 -16.41 0.13
CA GLU A 34 19.46 -15.22 -0.56
C GLU A 34 18.49 -14.02 -0.44
N PRO A 35 18.99 -12.78 -0.29
CA PRO A 35 18.13 -11.60 -0.26
C PRO A 35 17.31 -11.42 -1.55
N VAL A 36 16.07 -10.92 -1.41
CA VAL A 36 15.16 -10.64 -2.55
C VAL A 36 15.73 -9.58 -3.49
N SER A 37 16.54 -8.67 -2.95
CA SER A 37 17.42 -7.81 -3.71
C SER A 37 18.78 -7.77 -3.04
N LYS A 38 19.87 -7.92 -3.81
CA LYS A 38 21.24 -7.76 -3.30
C LYS A 38 21.54 -6.30 -2.90
N SER A 39 20.70 -5.36 -3.34
CA SER A 39 20.81 -3.94 -3.03
C SER A 39 20.04 -3.57 -1.76
N ARG A 40 20.62 -2.63 -0.99
CA ARG A 40 19.92 -1.93 0.10
C ARG A 40 19.07 -0.76 -0.41
N ILE A 41 19.31 -0.32 -1.65
CA ILE A 41 18.58 0.74 -2.32
C ILE A 41 17.55 0.07 -3.21
N ILE A 42 16.27 0.36 -2.95
CA ILE A 42 15.15 -0.09 -3.75
C ILE A 42 14.49 1.15 -4.31
N GLY A 43 14.28 1.18 -5.62
CA GLY A 43 13.65 2.29 -6.31
C GLY A 43 12.73 1.75 -7.39
N GLY A 44 11.66 2.48 -7.65
CA GLY A 44 10.74 2.17 -8.73
C GLY A 44 9.42 2.93 -8.59
N PRO A 45 8.56 2.78 -9.60
CA PRO A 45 7.18 3.26 -9.54
C PRO A 45 6.46 2.47 -8.45
N SER A 46 6.36 3.06 -7.27
CA SER A 46 5.56 2.48 -6.21
C SER A 46 4.11 2.61 -6.66
N PRO A 47 3.27 1.54 -6.62
CA PRO A 47 1.85 1.81 -6.44
C PRO A 47 1.76 2.67 -5.19
N PRO A 48 0.73 3.50 -5.01
CA PRO A 48 0.68 4.41 -3.87
C PRO A 48 0.47 3.68 -2.51
N SER A 49 0.93 2.44 -2.39
CA SER A 49 0.83 1.48 -1.31
C SER A 49 1.70 1.84 -0.12
N VAL A 50 1.05 1.81 1.03
CA VAL A 50 1.62 2.08 2.34
C VAL A 50 1.11 1.02 3.29
N PHE A 51 1.97 0.51 4.15
CA PHE A 51 1.59 -0.42 5.20
C PHE A 51 1.76 0.22 6.58
N VAL A 52 0.79 0.00 7.46
CA VAL A 52 0.83 0.39 8.88
C VAL A 52 0.53 -0.82 9.75
N GLY A 53 1.55 -1.32 10.43
CA GLY A 53 1.44 -2.46 11.33
C GLY A 53 0.74 -2.14 12.65
N ARG A 54 0.01 -3.12 13.18
CA ARG A 54 -0.71 -3.01 14.47
C ARG A 54 0.11 -3.37 15.71
N TYR A 55 1.16 -4.16 15.55
CA TYR A 55 1.97 -4.66 16.67
C TYR A 55 2.80 -3.51 17.27
N GLY A 56 2.71 -3.35 18.59
CA GLY A 56 3.42 -2.30 19.34
C GLY A 56 2.60 -1.03 19.61
N TYR A 57 1.32 -0.98 19.18
CA TYR A 57 0.45 0.18 19.38
C TYR A 57 0.52 0.73 20.83
N PRO A 58 0.69 2.05 21.03
CA PRO A 58 0.57 3.15 20.06
C PRO A 58 1.84 3.49 19.27
N LEU A 59 2.89 2.66 19.34
CA LEU A 59 4.05 2.73 18.44
C LEU A 59 3.84 1.75 17.28
N VAL A 60 3.71 2.27 16.07
CA VAL A 60 3.37 1.49 14.88
C VAL A 60 4.52 1.49 13.89
N ARG A 61 4.62 0.40 13.12
CA ARG A 61 5.54 0.31 11.99
C ARG A 61 4.83 0.84 10.75
N ILE A 62 5.39 1.86 10.12
CA ILE A 62 4.79 2.50 8.95
C ILE A 62 5.84 2.64 7.85
N GLY A 63 5.41 2.50 6.60
CA GLY A 63 6.21 2.92 5.45
C GLY A 63 5.69 2.44 4.10
N PRO A 64 6.37 2.84 3.01
CA PRO A 64 5.97 2.53 1.65
C PRO A 64 6.20 1.05 1.35
N SER A 65 5.39 0.52 0.43
CA SER A 65 5.65 -0.78 -0.18
C SER A 65 5.94 -0.55 -1.66
N VAL A 66 7.12 -0.95 -2.12
CA VAL A 66 7.62 -0.69 -3.48
C VAL A 66 8.01 -2.04 -4.12
N PRO A 67 7.52 -2.37 -5.32
CA PRO A 67 7.96 -3.57 -6.01
C PRO A 67 9.33 -3.31 -6.69
N PRO A 68 10.22 -4.30 -6.79
CA PRO A 68 11.51 -4.17 -7.48
C PRO A 68 11.36 -4.31 -9.01
N VAL A 69 10.34 -3.66 -9.59
CA VAL A 69 10.03 -3.74 -11.03
C VAL A 69 9.77 -2.35 -11.60
N GLU A 70 10.10 -2.17 -12.88
CA GLU A 70 9.76 -0.97 -13.64
C GLU A 70 8.43 -1.14 -14.38
N GLY A 71 7.74 -0.04 -14.65
CA GLY A 71 6.50 0.00 -15.42
C GLY A 71 5.26 0.37 -14.59
N ASP A 72 4.07 0.12 -15.15
CA ASP A 72 2.81 0.41 -14.46
C ASP A 72 2.55 -0.62 -13.35
N THR A 73 2.62 -0.17 -12.10
CA THR A 73 2.40 -0.99 -10.91
C THR A 73 1.02 -0.79 -10.31
N THR A 74 0.10 -0.09 -10.99
CA THR A 74 -1.25 0.21 -10.49
C THR A 74 -1.99 -1.04 -9.98
N LEU A 75 -1.87 -2.16 -10.70
CA LEU A 75 -2.52 -3.42 -10.33
C LEU A 75 -1.95 -4.05 -9.06
N PHE A 76 -0.81 -3.61 -8.52
CA PHE A 76 -0.19 -4.25 -7.37
C PHE A 76 -0.89 -3.91 -6.04
N ASP A 77 -1.65 -2.81 -6.02
CA ASP A 77 -2.40 -2.34 -4.86
C ASP A 77 -3.77 -1.76 -5.24
N LEU A 78 -4.44 -2.38 -6.22
CA LEU A 78 -5.81 -2.05 -6.64
C LEU A 78 -6.72 -3.29 -6.60
N PRO A 79 -7.17 -3.70 -5.39
CA PRO A 79 -8.06 -4.86 -5.22
C PRO A 79 -9.32 -4.84 -6.08
N GLU A 80 -9.89 -3.66 -6.32
CA GLU A 80 -11.07 -3.45 -7.15
C GLU A 80 -10.88 -3.90 -8.60
N ALA A 81 -9.64 -4.03 -9.08
CA ALA A 81 -9.31 -4.49 -10.43
C ALA A 81 -8.97 -6.00 -10.50
N TRP A 82 -9.00 -6.73 -9.38
CA TRP A 82 -8.56 -8.13 -9.32
C TRP A 82 -9.67 -9.17 -9.57
N SER A 83 -10.94 -8.78 -9.63
CA SER A 83 -12.07 -9.73 -9.75
C SER A 83 -11.97 -10.71 -10.93
N ASN A 84 -11.29 -10.32 -12.01
CA ASN A 84 -11.10 -11.15 -13.21
C ASN A 84 -9.66 -11.69 -13.34
N ARG A 85 -8.87 -11.65 -12.26
CA ARG A 85 -7.47 -12.08 -12.23
C ARG A 85 -7.33 -13.44 -11.56
N LYS A 86 -6.29 -14.17 -11.93
CA LYS A 86 -5.96 -15.44 -11.28
C LYS A 86 -5.39 -15.18 -9.89
N ILE A 87 -5.65 -16.07 -8.94
CA ILE A 87 -5.15 -15.90 -7.56
C ILE A 87 -3.62 -15.86 -7.52
N GLU A 88 -2.96 -16.63 -8.37
CA GLU A 88 -1.51 -16.69 -8.50
C GLU A 88 -0.93 -15.34 -8.95
N GLU A 89 -1.64 -14.64 -9.82
CA GLU A 89 -1.27 -13.30 -10.31
C GLU A 89 -1.39 -12.27 -9.17
N VAL A 90 -2.50 -12.31 -8.41
CA VAL A 90 -2.70 -11.44 -7.24
C VAL A 90 -1.65 -11.71 -6.16
N LEU A 91 -1.33 -12.98 -5.89
CA LEU A 91 -0.27 -13.34 -4.96
C LEU A 91 1.09 -12.83 -5.44
N SER A 92 1.40 -12.97 -6.73
CA SER A 92 2.64 -12.45 -7.31
C SER A 92 2.75 -10.93 -7.12
N PHE A 93 1.69 -10.18 -7.41
CA PHE A 93 1.63 -8.74 -7.17
C PHE A 93 1.96 -8.40 -5.71
N ARG A 94 1.27 -9.05 -4.76
CA ARG A 94 1.38 -8.71 -3.34
C ARG A 94 2.69 -9.14 -2.69
N LEU A 95 3.18 -10.32 -3.04
CA LEU A 95 4.38 -10.90 -2.45
C LEU A 95 5.66 -10.30 -3.04
N SER A 96 5.60 -9.70 -4.23
CA SER A 96 6.75 -8.99 -4.82
C SER A 96 7.00 -7.61 -4.19
N MET A 97 6.05 -7.07 -3.43
CA MET A 97 6.16 -5.76 -2.78
C MET A 97 7.14 -5.80 -1.62
N ILE A 98 8.18 -4.96 -1.66
CA ILE A 98 9.14 -4.80 -0.56
C ILE A 98 8.67 -3.63 0.30
N THR A 99 8.42 -3.87 1.58
CA THR A 99 8.02 -2.83 2.53
C THR A 99 9.22 -2.33 3.33
N GLY A 100 9.52 -1.04 3.22
CA GLY A 100 10.45 -0.36 4.13
C GLY A 100 9.69 0.14 5.36
N GLU A 101 10.03 -0.32 6.56
CA GLU A 101 9.30 0.04 7.78
C GLU A 101 10.13 0.88 8.77
N LYS A 102 9.49 1.90 9.34
CA LYS A 102 10.00 2.72 10.46
C LYS A 102 9.01 2.73 11.61
N THR A 103 9.49 2.57 12.84
CA THR A 103 8.64 2.63 14.05
C THR A 103 8.38 4.08 14.43
N MET A 104 7.11 4.44 14.61
CA MET A 104 6.68 5.81 14.92
C MET A 104 5.47 5.82 15.87
N SER A 105 5.32 6.91 16.62
CA SER A 105 4.09 7.14 17.38
C SER A 105 2.95 7.50 16.44
N ILE A 106 1.75 7.00 16.73
CA ILE A 106 0.54 7.35 15.96
C ILE A 106 0.23 8.85 15.94
N LYS A 107 0.79 9.62 16.88
CA LYS A 107 0.59 11.07 17.01
C LYS A 107 1.65 11.88 16.25
N SER A 108 2.64 11.25 15.62
CA SER A 108 3.74 11.92 14.90
C SER A 108 3.31 12.48 13.54
N MET A 109 2.18 13.18 13.46
CA MET A 109 1.59 13.63 12.20
C MET A 109 2.40 14.71 11.48
N SER A 110 3.22 15.45 12.22
CA SER A 110 4.12 16.50 11.69
C SER A 110 5.52 16.01 11.35
N ASP A 111 5.79 14.70 11.50
CA ASP A 111 7.09 14.15 11.09
C ASP A 111 7.18 14.09 9.56
N ARG A 112 8.30 14.56 9.02
CA ARG A 112 8.53 14.65 7.57
C ARG A 112 8.36 13.30 6.86
N PHE A 113 8.79 12.20 7.47
CA PHE A 113 8.62 10.88 6.85
C PHE A 113 7.14 10.49 6.80
N VAL A 114 6.36 10.80 7.85
CA VAL A 114 4.91 10.56 7.85
C VAL A 114 4.22 11.41 6.78
N GLU A 115 4.68 12.64 6.57
CA GLU A 115 4.18 13.51 5.50
C GLU A 115 4.46 12.92 4.11
N GLU A 116 5.68 12.45 3.83
CA GLU A 116 6.02 11.81 2.55
C GLU A 116 5.18 10.53 2.33
N VAL A 117 5.05 9.68 3.34
CA VAL A 117 4.20 8.48 3.28
C VAL A 117 2.73 8.85 3.04
N ARG A 118 2.25 9.94 3.65
CA ARG A 118 0.88 10.42 3.46
C ARG A 118 0.66 10.93 2.03
N LEU A 119 1.59 11.72 1.49
CA LEU A 119 1.54 12.20 0.12
C LEU A 119 1.51 11.05 -0.89
N LEU A 120 2.32 10.00 -0.66
CA LEU A 120 2.27 8.77 -1.46
C LEU A 120 0.87 8.14 -1.41
N ALA A 121 0.30 7.98 -0.21
CA ALA A 121 -1.02 7.39 -0.02
C ALA A 121 -2.17 8.21 -0.67
N LEU A 122 -2.02 9.52 -0.80
CA LEU A 122 -3.00 10.37 -1.49
C LEU A 122 -2.97 10.22 -3.01
N SER A 123 -1.88 9.69 -3.60
CA SER A 123 -1.76 9.55 -5.05
C SER A 123 -2.77 8.55 -5.64
N SER A 124 -3.27 8.85 -6.83
CA SER A 124 -4.12 7.99 -7.67
C SER A 124 -3.30 7.14 -8.64
N LYS A 125 -2.06 7.55 -8.93
CA LYS A 125 -1.16 6.90 -9.89
C LYS A 125 0.10 6.40 -9.18
N PRO A 126 0.81 5.42 -9.78
CA PRO A 126 2.14 5.05 -9.33
C PRO A 126 3.05 6.27 -9.26
N THR A 127 3.79 6.38 -8.17
CA THR A 127 4.72 7.49 -7.91
C THR A 127 6.10 6.92 -7.62
N ASP A 128 7.12 7.49 -8.24
CA ASP A 128 8.49 7.02 -8.04
C ASP A 128 8.96 7.28 -6.61
N VAL A 129 9.32 6.20 -5.93
CA VAL A 129 9.83 6.20 -4.56
C VAL A 129 11.21 5.55 -4.57
N GLU A 130 12.15 6.20 -3.90
CA GLU A 130 13.45 5.63 -3.57
C GLU A 130 13.51 5.37 -2.08
N MET A 131 13.90 4.16 -1.68
CA MET A 131 14.08 3.80 -0.30
C MET A 131 15.44 3.15 -0.03
N ILE A 132 16.06 3.58 1.06
CA ILE A 132 17.32 3.05 1.58
C ILE A 132 16.97 2.19 2.79
N LEU A 133 17.27 0.90 2.70
CA LEU A 133 17.04 -0.09 3.74
C LEU A 133 18.31 -0.34 4.55
N LYS A 134 18.15 -0.68 5.83
CA LYS A 134 19.28 -1.01 6.71
C LYS A 134 19.99 -2.28 6.27
N LYS A 135 19.20 -3.28 5.88
CA LYS A 135 19.67 -4.56 5.35
C LYS A 135 18.90 -4.89 4.07
N PRO A 136 19.51 -5.63 3.14
CA PRO A 136 18.79 -6.25 2.04
C PRO A 136 17.51 -6.96 2.54
N PRO A 137 16.37 -6.82 1.85
CA PRO A 137 15.13 -7.46 2.26
C PRO A 137 15.26 -8.98 2.07
N MET A 138 14.99 -9.73 3.14
CA MET A 138 15.02 -11.19 3.11
C MET A 138 13.66 -11.74 2.66
N PRO A 139 13.61 -12.84 1.90
CA PRO A 139 12.36 -13.47 1.54
C PRO A 139 11.54 -13.76 2.79
N SER A 140 10.27 -13.35 2.79
CA SER A 140 9.36 -13.69 3.88
C SER A 140 7.94 -13.77 3.36
N LEU A 141 7.29 -14.91 3.58
CA LEU A 141 5.87 -15.07 3.32
C LEU A 141 5.09 -14.75 4.60
N ARG A 142 4.22 -13.75 4.55
CA ARG A 142 3.27 -13.45 5.62
C ARG A 142 1.85 -13.45 5.06
N LEU A 143 1.11 -14.47 5.46
CA LEU A 143 -0.30 -14.60 5.16
C LEU A 143 -1.12 -14.23 6.40
N SER A 144 -2.25 -13.60 6.15
CA SER A 144 -3.21 -13.19 7.16
C SER A 144 -4.59 -13.42 6.58
N GLU A 145 -5.52 -13.92 7.40
CA GLU A 145 -6.93 -14.01 7.01
C GLU A 145 -7.58 -12.63 6.87
N LEU A 146 -6.94 -11.59 7.41
CA LEU A 146 -7.56 -10.31 7.75
C LEU A 146 -6.83 -9.11 7.14
N GLU A 147 -5.69 -9.35 6.47
CA GLU A 147 -4.92 -8.34 5.75
C GLU A 147 -4.44 -8.96 4.43
N PRO A 148 -4.28 -8.18 3.34
CA PRO A 148 -3.74 -8.69 2.09
C PRO A 148 -2.37 -9.34 2.31
N PRO A 149 -1.98 -10.35 1.52
CA PRO A 149 -0.64 -10.92 1.54
C PRO A 149 0.42 -9.82 1.49
N GLN A 150 1.50 -10.02 2.24
CA GLN A 150 2.57 -9.05 2.39
C GLN A 150 3.89 -9.68 1.96
N GLY A 151 4.63 -8.95 1.14
CA GLY A 151 5.98 -9.34 0.76
C GLY A 151 7.03 -9.06 1.85
N PRO A 152 8.31 -9.15 1.47
CA PRO A 152 9.47 -8.89 2.32
C PRO A 152 9.44 -7.54 3.02
N ARG A 153 10.04 -7.49 4.22
CA ARG A 153 10.18 -6.24 4.99
C ARG A 153 11.61 -5.99 5.41
N SER A 154 12.00 -4.73 5.50
CA SER A 154 13.27 -4.33 6.09
C SER A 154 13.16 -2.98 6.77
N GLN A 155 14.04 -2.73 7.74
CA GLN A 155 14.09 -1.46 8.45
C GLN A 155 14.48 -0.35 7.47
N LEU A 156 13.65 0.68 7.38
CA LEU A 156 13.88 1.84 6.53
C LEU A 156 14.86 2.82 7.20
N ILE A 157 15.91 3.21 6.49
CA ILE A 157 16.80 4.31 6.87
C ILE A 157 16.23 5.63 6.33
N GLN A 158 15.88 5.65 5.04
CA GLN A 158 15.42 6.85 4.36
C GLN A 158 14.45 6.49 3.25
N MET A 159 13.44 7.33 3.06
CA MET A 159 12.56 7.35 1.89
C MET A 159 12.72 8.71 1.21
N LYS A 160 12.55 8.73 -0.11
CA LYS A 160 12.40 9.95 -0.89
C LYS A 160 11.35 9.72 -1.96
N LEU A 161 10.37 10.62 -2.03
CA LEU A 161 9.52 10.77 -3.21
C LEU A 161 10.31 11.46 -4.31
N VAL A 162 10.47 10.79 -5.45
CA VAL A 162 11.22 11.30 -6.61
C VAL A 162 10.27 11.97 -7.61
N GLY A 163 9.01 11.53 -7.65
CA GLY A 163 7.95 12.12 -8.48
C GLY A 163 6.89 12.88 -7.69
N ASN A 164 6.09 13.69 -8.40
CA ASN A 164 4.93 14.37 -7.83
C ASN A 164 3.73 13.42 -7.76
N PRO A 165 3.11 13.22 -6.58
CA PRO A 165 1.87 12.48 -6.45
C PRO A 165 0.75 13.07 -7.34
N SER A 166 -0.02 12.21 -8.00
CA SER A 166 -1.22 12.63 -8.73
C SER A 166 -2.41 12.58 -7.78
N ILE A 167 -2.88 13.72 -7.29
CA ILE A 167 -4.00 13.77 -6.33
C ILE A 167 -5.25 14.26 -7.06
N GLU A 168 -6.35 13.52 -6.92
CA GLU A 168 -7.63 13.90 -7.52
C GLU A 168 -8.38 14.88 -6.61
N ARG A 169 -9.16 15.78 -7.21
CA ARG A 169 -9.88 16.85 -6.50
C ARG A 169 -10.68 16.38 -5.27
N PRO A 170 -11.43 15.24 -5.30
CA PRO A 170 -12.17 14.79 -4.11
C PRO A 170 -11.24 14.44 -2.94
N VAL A 171 -10.08 13.84 -3.24
CA VAL A 171 -9.08 13.45 -2.24
C VAL A 171 -8.38 14.69 -1.68
N GLU A 172 -7.98 15.62 -2.55
CA GLU A 172 -7.39 16.90 -2.16
C GLU A 172 -8.34 17.68 -1.25
N LYS A 173 -9.62 17.82 -1.65
CA LYS A 173 -10.65 18.49 -0.85
C LYS A 173 -10.76 17.94 0.56
N VAL A 174 -10.88 16.60 0.69
CA VAL A 174 -10.99 15.95 2.00
C VAL A 174 -9.71 16.10 2.83
N TYR A 175 -8.56 16.05 2.18
CA TYR A 175 -7.28 16.18 2.86
C TYR A 175 -7.07 17.59 3.41
N GLU A 176 -7.40 18.62 2.63
CA GLU A 176 -7.27 20.03 3.00
C GLU A 176 -8.35 20.48 4.00
N ASP A 177 -9.54 19.85 3.99
CA ASP A 177 -10.59 20.14 4.95
C ASP A 177 -10.23 19.59 6.35
N THR A 178 -9.82 20.51 7.22
CA THR A 178 -9.37 20.19 8.58
C THR A 178 -10.51 19.97 9.58
N ASP A 179 -11.74 20.30 9.20
CA ASP A 179 -12.93 20.28 10.05
C ASP A 179 -13.97 19.23 9.61
N MET A 180 -13.74 18.57 8.47
CA MET A 180 -14.53 17.43 8.02
C MET A 180 -14.32 16.21 8.94
N ARG A 181 -15.43 15.60 9.37
CA ARG A 181 -15.39 14.38 10.18
C ARG A 181 -14.96 13.18 9.33
N ALA A 182 -14.28 12.21 9.94
CA ALA A 182 -13.77 11.04 9.21
C ALA A 182 -14.89 10.24 8.50
N LEU A 183 -16.05 10.07 9.15
CA LEU A 183 -17.20 9.37 8.55
C LEU A 183 -17.75 10.10 7.32
N GLU A 184 -17.83 11.43 7.38
CA GLU A 184 -18.28 12.27 6.27
C GLU A 184 -17.28 12.24 5.11
N ALA A 185 -15.99 12.35 5.41
CA ALA A 185 -14.90 12.19 4.45
C ALA A 185 -14.96 10.84 3.74
N ILE A 186 -15.13 9.73 4.49
CA ILE A 186 -15.25 8.39 3.92
C ILE A 186 -16.45 8.30 2.97
N ALA A 187 -17.62 8.80 3.40
CA ALA A 187 -18.83 8.81 2.59
C ALA A 187 -18.64 9.62 1.30
N TYR A 188 -18.06 10.82 1.41
CA TYR A 188 -17.82 11.72 0.27
C TYR A 188 -16.83 11.12 -0.74
N LEU A 189 -15.74 10.51 -0.28
CA LEU A 189 -14.78 9.86 -1.17
C LEU A 189 -15.43 8.67 -1.90
N TYR A 190 -16.23 7.87 -1.20
CA TYR A 190 -16.93 6.73 -1.78
C TYR A 190 -17.94 7.16 -2.86
N THR A 191 -18.81 8.14 -2.56
CA THR A 191 -19.76 8.66 -3.56
C THR A 191 -19.09 9.44 -4.70
N SER A 192 -17.85 9.88 -4.50
CA SER A 192 -16.99 10.45 -5.54
C SER A 192 -16.23 9.39 -6.37
N ASN A 193 -16.59 8.10 -6.27
CA ASN A 193 -15.97 6.98 -6.98
C ASN A 193 -14.47 6.75 -6.67
N ILE A 194 -14.01 7.15 -5.48
CA ILE A 194 -12.66 6.78 -5.04
C ILE A 194 -12.68 5.31 -4.58
N PRO A 195 -11.74 4.46 -5.04
CA PRO A 195 -11.67 3.06 -4.64
C PRO A 195 -11.61 2.89 -3.11
N VAL A 196 -12.35 1.91 -2.57
CA VAL A 196 -12.44 1.65 -1.13
C VAL A 196 -11.07 1.36 -0.53
N SER A 197 -10.25 0.57 -1.24
CA SER A 197 -8.86 0.27 -0.85
C SER A 197 -8.02 1.54 -0.66
N ARG A 198 -8.25 2.56 -1.49
CA ARG A 198 -7.58 3.85 -1.38
C ARG A 198 -8.14 4.67 -0.23
N ILE A 199 -9.45 4.66 0.03
CA ILE A 199 -10.04 5.32 1.21
C ILE A 199 -9.45 4.72 2.50
N GLN A 200 -9.36 3.38 2.57
CA GLN A 200 -8.72 2.65 3.68
C GLN A 200 -7.25 3.08 3.84
N ARG A 201 -6.51 3.21 2.75
CA ARG A 201 -5.11 3.65 2.78
C ARG A 201 -4.95 5.09 3.26
N ILE A 202 -5.77 6.01 2.75
CA ILE A 202 -5.78 7.43 3.18
C ILE A 202 -6.13 7.54 4.67
N LEU A 203 -7.12 6.79 5.16
CA LEU A 203 -7.44 6.76 6.59
C LEU A 203 -6.28 6.18 7.42
N SER A 204 -5.59 5.15 6.92
CA SER A 204 -4.48 4.49 7.63
C SER A 204 -3.31 5.45 7.90
N VAL A 205 -3.02 6.37 6.98
CA VAL A 205 -1.97 7.40 7.14
C VAL A 205 -2.47 8.68 7.84
N GLY A 206 -3.70 8.66 8.35
CA GLY A 206 -4.32 9.81 9.01
C GLY A 206 -4.64 10.97 8.06
N GLY A 207 -5.00 10.67 6.80
CA GLY A 207 -5.32 11.66 5.78
C GLY A 207 -6.75 12.20 5.84
N VAL A 208 -7.64 11.61 6.64
CA VAL A 208 -9.03 12.08 6.81
C VAL A 208 -9.40 12.34 8.27
N GLY A 209 -10.42 13.17 8.49
CA GLY A 209 -10.96 13.51 9.80
C GLY A 209 -10.45 14.83 10.37
N LEU A 210 -10.97 15.20 11.54
CA LEU A 210 -10.64 16.46 12.21
C LEU A 210 -9.13 16.56 12.45
N LYS A 211 -8.50 17.68 12.09
CA LYS A 211 -7.03 17.87 12.16
C LYS A 211 -6.45 17.50 13.52
N ARG A 212 -7.11 17.87 14.61
CA ARG A 212 -6.67 17.57 15.98
C ARG A 212 -6.81 16.09 16.38
N GLN A 213 -7.57 15.30 15.62
CA GLN A 213 -7.83 13.89 15.85
C GLN A 213 -7.18 12.97 14.81
N ARG A 214 -6.64 13.53 13.72
CA ARG A 214 -5.86 12.78 12.73
C ARG A 214 -4.67 12.10 13.41
N LYS A 215 -4.54 10.81 13.14
CA LYS A 215 -3.50 9.93 13.69
C LYS A 215 -3.24 8.81 12.70
N ILE A 216 -2.07 8.19 12.80
CA ILE A 216 -1.79 6.97 12.05
C ILE A 216 -2.67 5.85 12.61
N VAL A 217 -3.32 5.10 11.72
CA VAL A 217 -4.23 3.99 12.04
C VAL A 217 -3.67 2.71 11.41
N PRO A 218 -3.46 1.62 12.18
CA PRO A 218 -3.08 0.33 11.62
C PRO A 218 -3.97 -0.09 10.45
N THR A 219 -3.37 -0.65 9.40
CA THR A 219 -4.05 -0.97 8.13
C THR A 219 -5.30 -1.80 8.35
N ARG A 220 -5.23 -2.86 9.16
CA ARG A 220 -6.41 -3.67 9.51
C ARG A 220 -7.54 -2.88 10.16
N TRP A 221 -7.22 -1.96 11.07
CA TRP A 221 -8.26 -1.14 11.70
C TRP A 221 -8.86 -0.16 10.71
N SER A 222 -8.06 0.33 9.76
CA SER A 222 -8.53 1.17 8.68
C SER A 222 -9.50 0.44 7.76
N ILE A 223 -9.17 -0.80 7.36
CA ILE A 223 -10.05 -1.70 6.60
C ILE A 223 -11.39 -1.84 7.31
N THR A 224 -11.37 -2.29 8.57
CA THR A 224 -12.60 -2.47 9.35
C THR A 224 -13.38 -1.16 9.55
N ALA A 225 -12.70 -0.04 9.80
CA ALA A 225 -13.35 1.24 10.04
C ALA A 225 -14.07 1.77 8.79
N VAL A 226 -13.43 1.69 7.62
CA VAL A 226 -14.06 2.09 6.35
C VAL A 226 -15.21 1.14 6.01
N ASP A 227 -14.99 -0.17 6.06
CA ASP A 227 -16.00 -1.16 5.66
C ASP A 227 -17.25 -1.05 6.54
N SER A 228 -17.09 -0.95 7.86
CA SER A 228 -18.21 -0.79 8.79
C SER A 228 -18.92 0.55 8.63
N SER A 229 -18.19 1.62 8.30
CA SER A 229 -18.76 2.95 8.02
C SER A 229 -19.63 2.92 6.77
N LEU A 230 -19.08 2.43 5.65
CA LEU A 230 -19.80 2.32 4.39
C LEU A 230 -20.99 1.36 4.49
N SER A 231 -20.81 0.20 5.13
CA SER A 231 -21.90 -0.76 5.33
C SER A 231 -23.09 -0.14 6.07
N ARG A 232 -22.84 0.65 7.14
CA ARG A 232 -23.91 1.31 7.89
C ARG A 232 -24.59 2.43 7.10
N LEU A 233 -23.86 3.13 6.24
CA LEU A 233 -24.41 4.16 5.36
C LEU A 233 -25.32 3.53 4.31
N LEU A 234 -24.81 2.54 3.58
CA LEU A 234 -25.56 1.81 2.54
C LEU A 234 -26.78 1.09 3.12
N LEU A 235 -26.68 0.48 4.31
CA LEU A 235 -27.81 -0.18 4.96
C LEU A 235 -28.95 0.82 5.28
N LYS A 236 -28.63 2.06 5.64
CA LYS A 236 -29.66 3.09 5.86
C LYS A 236 -30.38 3.48 4.58
N GLU A 237 -29.65 3.53 3.47
CA GLU A 237 -30.23 3.77 2.14
C GLU A 237 -31.14 2.62 1.73
N VAL A 238 -30.67 1.37 1.85
CA VAL A 238 -31.44 0.17 1.50
C VAL A 238 -32.73 0.05 2.32
N LYS A 239 -32.68 0.35 3.62
CA LYS A 239 -33.87 0.35 4.50
C LYS A 239 -34.91 1.41 4.15
N GLY A 240 -34.55 2.40 3.33
CA GLY A 240 -35.48 3.40 2.82
C GLY A 240 -36.30 2.94 1.62
N TYR A 241 -35.96 1.80 1.01
CA TYR A 241 -36.73 1.24 -0.11
C TYR A 241 -37.93 0.41 0.40
N GLU A 242 -38.99 0.37 -0.40
CA GLU A 242 -40.13 -0.52 -0.16
C GLU A 242 -39.68 -1.99 -0.23
N THR A 243 -40.30 -2.82 0.61
CA THR A 243 -40.09 -4.27 0.57
C THR A 243 -40.72 -4.83 -0.70
N LEU A 244 -40.00 -5.70 -1.41
CA LEU A 244 -40.58 -6.47 -2.50
C LEU A 244 -41.44 -7.59 -1.89
N ASP A 245 -42.74 -7.57 -2.19
CA ASP A 245 -43.70 -8.64 -1.87
C ASP A 245 -43.55 -9.86 -2.80
#